data_AF-A0A359M5D6-F1
#
_entry.id   AF-A0A359M5D6-F1
#
_cell.length_a   1.000
_cell.length_b   1.000
_cell.length_c   1.000
_cell.angle_alpha   90.00
_cell.angle_beta   90.00
_cell.angle_gamma   90.00
#
_symmetry.space_group_name_H-M   'P 1'
#
loop_
_entity.id
_entity.type
_entity.pdbx_description
1 polymer ?
#
loop_
_entity_poly.entity_id
_entity_poly.type
_entity_poly.pdbx_seq_one_letter_code
_entity_poly.pdbx_strand_id
1 'polypeptide(L)'
;MGRLVSVGGLVALGLVGCPACRWFARNPSTAGELRIGADHAPPYYSHLPGGRVEGLTVDVMNAAAARAGIQLRWVPWTGLIDDAFNSHAVDLWPGVSPNARRRQFAQFTEPWLTNGFVLVSLKDSPPRVAAGWNGEKIAIRDGPFLESAARSRFPSSPLYRASSREGALQAVCRGEAAAALTELRFLDVAILDRPAGCETTRLRLQPLAGLTSRLSIMSTPAAAPAAQRIREQIDRLAADGTFADILEHWSAFSSVDAHSIEELKGAETRNRIYAGALLAGLLTLAAVVFLYLRANAANRRAGEARAIAETASAAKTDFLAKMSHEIRTP
;
A
#
# COMPACT_ATOMS: atom_id res chain seq x y z
N MET A 1 67.17 15.77 -49.74
CA MET A 1 68.01 15.50 -48.56
C MET A 1 67.11 15.44 -47.33
N GLY A 2 67.25 14.41 -46.48
CA GLY A 2 66.54 14.30 -45.20
C GLY A 2 65.47 13.21 -45.13
N ARG A 3 65.89 11.97 -44.86
CA ARG A 3 65.05 10.89 -44.31
C ARG A 3 64.83 11.15 -42.81
N LEU A 4 63.69 10.75 -42.23
CA LEU A 4 63.61 9.95 -41.00
C LEU A 4 62.18 9.51 -40.65
N VAL A 5 62.13 8.32 -40.06
CA VAL A 5 61.01 7.41 -39.75
C VAL A 5 60.64 7.52 -38.27
N SER A 6 59.37 7.29 -37.89
CA SER A 6 58.90 6.69 -36.60
C SER A 6 57.35 6.75 -36.57
N VAL A 7 56.57 5.66 -36.70
CA VAL A 7 56.17 4.64 -35.70
C VAL A 7 55.55 5.19 -34.41
N GLY A 8 54.32 4.72 -34.11
CA GLY A 8 53.56 4.86 -32.86
C GLY A 8 52.08 5.09 -33.19
N GLY A 9 51.08 4.33 -32.74
CA GLY A 9 50.94 3.33 -31.69
C GLY A 9 49.43 3.32 -31.36
N LEU A 10 48.72 2.24 -31.71
CA LEU A 10 47.28 2.10 -31.50
C LEU A 10 47.02 1.82 -30.01
N VAL A 11 46.48 2.79 -29.28
CA VAL A 11 45.94 2.60 -27.94
C VAL A 11 44.42 2.66 -28.02
N ALA A 12 43.79 1.49 -28.01
CA ALA A 12 42.36 1.34 -27.79
C ALA A 12 42.08 1.50 -26.30
N LEU A 13 41.60 2.68 -25.89
CA LEU A 13 41.11 2.95 -24.55
C LEU A 13 39.61 2.63 -24.49
N GLY A 14 39.29 1.56 -23.76
CA GLY A 14 37.93 1.08 -23.53
C GLY A 14 37.06 2.12 -22.85
N LEU A 15 35.85 2.30 -23.40
CA LEU A 15 34.77 3.03 -22.78
C LEU A 15 34.28 2.25 -21.55
N VAL A 16 34.86 2.53 -20.39
CA VAL A 16 34.27 2.18 -19.10
C VAL A 16 33.01 3.04 -18.94
N GLY A 17 31.86 2.44 -19.26
CA GLY A 17 30.56 3.07 -19.11
C GLY A 17 30.34 3.48 -17.66
N CYS A 18 30.28 4.79 -17.41
CA CYS A 18 30.02 5.37 -16.10
C CYS A 18 28.65 4.90 -15.58
N PRO A 19 28.57 4.11 -14.50
CA PRO A 19 27.29 3.66 -13.94
C PRO A 19 26.42 4.83 -13.44
N ALA A 20 27.01 5.99 -13.15
CA ALA A 20 26.27 7.22 -12.81
C ALA A 20 25.47 7.79 -14.00
N CYS A 21 25.94 7.62 -15.25
CA CYS A 21 25.20 8.06 -16.43
C CYS A 21 23.96 7.18 -16.70
N ARG A 22 23.97 5.91 -16.25
CA ARG A 22 22.79 5.03 -16.30
C ARG A 22 21.74 5.35 -15.23
N TRP A 23 22.12 6.04 -14.16
CA TRP A 23 21.19 6.50 -13.11
C TRP A 23 20.44 7.76 -13.55
N PHE A 24 21.12 8.71 -14.21
CA PHE A 24 20.49 9.93 -14.74
C PHE A 24 19.56 9.69 -15.94
N ALA A 25 19.80 8.65 -16.74
CA ALA A 25 18.95 8.33 -17.91
C ALA A 25 17.62 7.61 -17.56
N ARG A 26 17.31 7.37 -16.27
CA ARG A 26 16.09 6.66 -15.83
C ARG A 26 15.05 7.52 -15.14
N ASN A 27 15.32 8.80 -14.91
CA ASN A 27 14.32 9.73 -14.37
C ASN A 27 14.05 10.84 -15.39
N PRO A 28 13.05 10.70 -16.28
CA PRO A 28 12.38 11.89 -16.75
C PRO A 28 11.67 12.47 -15.53
N SER A 29 12.37 13.35 -14.81
CA SER A 29 11.71 14.47 -14.15
C SER A 29 11.01 15.20 -15.29
N THR A 30 9.69 15.01 -15.41
CA THR A 30 8.85 15.94 -16.15
C THR A 30 9.13 17.30 -15.53
N ALA A 31 9.99 18.11 -16.17
CA ALA A 31 10.57 19.32 -15.60
C ALA A 31 9.56 20.48 -15.48
N GLY A 32 8.26 20.16 -15.44
CA GLY A 32 7.16 21.09 -15.29
C GLY A 32 6.19 20.62 -14.20
N GLU A 33 5.54 21.60 -13.59
CA GLU A 33 4.41 21.44 -12.69
C GLU A 33 3.30 20.59 -13.36
N LEU A 34 2.84 19.53 -12.68
CA LEU A 34 1.77 18.67 -13.19
C LEU A 34 0.41 19.17 -12.71
N ARG A 35 -0.55 19.25 -13.63
CA ARG A 35 -1.91 19.72 -13.33
C ARG A 35 -2.75 18.55 -12.85
N ILE A 36 -3.30 18.65 -11.65
CA ILE A 36 -4.14 17.61 -11.04
C ILE A 36 -5.57 18.11 -10.89
N GLY A 37 -6.50 17.41 -11.50
CA GLY A 37 -7.92 17.77 -11.49
C GLY A 37 -8.62 17.38 -10.19
N ALA A 38 -9.60 18.19 -9.79
CA ALA A 38 -10.51 17.88 -8.69
C ALA A 38 -11.94 18.31 -9.02
N ASP A 39 -12.90 17.38 -8.96
CA ASP A 39 -14.32 17.72 -8.91
C ASP A 39 -14.70 18.20 -7.49
N HIS A 40 -16.00 18.38 -7.21
CA HIS A 40 -16.46 18.65 -5.85
C HIS A 40 -16.95 17.34 -5.24
N ALA A 41 -16.14 16.71 -4.40
CA ALA A 41 -16.47 15.46 -3.72
C ALA A 41 -15.85 15.42 -2.32
N PRO A 42 -16.43 16.13 -1.34
CA PRO A 42 -16.01 16.02 0.05
C PRO A 42 -16.12 14.57 0.58
N PRO A 43 -15.24 14.11 1.50
CA PRO A 43 -14.04 14.80 2.01
C PRO A 43 -12.81 14.64 1.10
N TYR A 44 -12.94 14.00 -0.07
CA TYR A 44 -11.78 13.73 -0.94
C TYR A 44 -11.15 15.02 -1.44
N TYR A 45 -11.97 15.91 -1.96
CA TYR A 45 -11.59 17.25 -2.37
C TYR A 45 -12.81 18.18 -2.42
N SER A 46 -12.63 19.40 -1.95
CA SER A 46 -13.62 20.46 -1.85
C SER A 46 -13.08 21.70 -2.55
N HIS A 47 -13.92 22.35 -3.35
CA HIS A 47 -13.59 23.64 -3.96
C HIS A 47 -13.80 24.74 -2.93
N LEU A 48 -12.77 25.55 -2.73
CA LEU A 48 -12.81 26.72 -1.84
C LEU A 48 -12.90 28.02 -2.64
N PRO A 49 -13.35 29.12 -2.00
CA PRO A 49 -13.23 30.46 -2.57
C PRO A 49 -11.79 30.75 -3.03
N GLY A 50 -11.67 31.46 -4.16
CA GLY A 50 -10.37 31.80 -4.75
C GLY A 50 -9.70 30.68 -5.55
N GLY A 51 -10.42 29.60 -5.88
CA GLY A 51 -9.92 28.53 -6.77
C GLY A 51 -8.97 27.55 -6.10
N ARG A 52 -8.93 27.52 -4.76
CA ARG A 52 -8.16 26.53 -4.00
C ARG A 52 -8.96 25.23 -3.88
N VAL A 53 -8.24 24.13 -3.69
CA VAL A 53 -8.80 22.80 -3.41
C VAL A 53 -8.18 22.28 -2.13
N GLU A 54 -9.00 21.78 -1.22
CA GLU A 54 -8.59 21.09 0.00
C GLU A 54 -9.25 19.71 0.07
N GLY A 55 -8.78 18.81 0.92
CA GLY A 55 -9.42 17.50 1.11
C GLY A 55 -8.42 16.41 1.47
N LEU A 56 -8.94 15.28 1.94
CA LEU A 56 -8.14 14.09 2.27
C LEU A 56 -7.21 13.70 1.13
N THR A 57 -7.74 13.67 -0.09
CA THR A 57 -6.98 13.25 -1.26
C THR A 57 -5.96 14.31 -1.66
N VAL A 58 -6.26 15.59 -1.39
CA VAL A 58 -5.31 16.69 -1.64
C VAL A 58 -4.08 16.52 -0.76
N ASP A 59 -4.27 16.28 0.53
CA ASP A 59 -3.18 16.15 1.50
C ASP A 59 -2.32 14.92 1.21
N VAL A 60 -2.94 13.77 0.93
CA VAL A 60 -2.22 12.54 0.54
C VAL A 60 -1.39 12.76 -0.72
N MET A 61 -1.98 13.36 -1.77
CA MET A 61 -1.30 13.58 -3.04
C MET A 61 -0.16 14.58 -2.92
N ASN A 62 -0.36 15.66 -2.18
CA ASN A 62 0.68 16.68 -1.94
C ASN A 62 1.84 16.10 -1.13
N ALA A 63 1.56 15.34 -0.06
CA ALA A 63 2.59 14.68 0.75
C ALA A 63 3.41 13.68 -0.09
N ALA A 64 2.73 12.87 -0.90
CA ALA A 64 3.37 11.89 -1.76
C ALA A 64 4.19 12.55 -2.88
N ALA A 65 3.65 13.59 -3.52
CA ALA A 65 4.35 14.33 -4.57
C ALA A 65 5.58 15.07 -4.02
N ALA A 66 5.50 15.67 -2.83
CA ALA A 66 6.63 16.30 -2.16
C ALA A 66 7.78 15.32 -1.94
N ARG A 67 7.49 14.11 -1.43
CA ARG A 67 8.50 13.03 -1.27
C ARG A 67 9.08 12.55 -2.60
N ALA A 68 8.30 12.62 -3.68
CA ALA A 68 8.72 12.26 -5.02
C ALA A 68 9.47 13.39 -5.77
N GLY A 69 9.58 14.60 -5.19
CA GLY A 69 10.13 15.77 -5.87
C GLY A 69 9.28 16.24 -7.05
N ILE A 70 7.96 16.07 -7.00
CA ILE A 70 7.00 16.44 -8.04
C ILE A 70 6.17 17.62 -7.56
N GLN A 71 6.03 18.65 -8.40
CA GLN A 71 5.15 19.78 -8.14
C GLN A 71 3.76 19.51 -8.73
N LEU A 72 2.72 19.70 -7.91
CA LEU A 72 1.32 19.55 -8.32
C LEU A 72 0.63 20.91 -8.29
N ARG A 73 -0.13 21.20 -9.34
CA ARG A 73 -1.08 22.31 -9.38
C ARG A 73 -2.49 21.81 -9.48
N TRP A 74 -3.28 22.11 -8.46
CA TRP A 74 -4.68 21.75 -8.42
C TRP A 74 -5.50 22.59 -9.40
N VAL A 75 -6.35 21.91 -10.18
CA VAL A 75 -7.27 22.50 -11.14
C VAL A 75 -8.70 22.13 -10.71
N PRO A 76 -9.45 23.06 -10.10
CA PRO A 76 -10.87 22.86 -9.85
C PRO A 76 -11.60 22.61 -11.17
N TRP A 77 -12.42 21.56 -11.23
CA TRP A 77 -13.13 21.17 -12.45
C TRP A 77 -14.61 20.89 -12.17
N THR A 78 -15.47 21.60 -12.89
CA THR A 78 -16.92 21.40 -12.85
C THR A 78 -17.36 20.78 -14.17
N GLY A 79 -17.35 19.46 -14.26
CA GLY A 79 -17.65 18.72 -15.48
C GLY A 79 -17.27 17.25 -15.39
N LEU A 80 -17.35 16.54 -16.52
CA LEU A 80 -16.89 15.15 -16.56
C LEU A 80 -15.36 15.11 -16.52
N ILE A 81 -14.82 14.13 -15.80
CA ILE A 81 -13.36 13.88 -15.72
C ILE A 81 -12.77 13.71 -17.12
N ASP A 82 -13.48 13.00 -18.00
CA ASP A 82 -13.03 12.69 -19.36
C ASP A 82 -12.79 13.98 -20.16
N ASP A 83 -13.64 15.00 -19.97
CA ASP A 83 -13.51 16.29 -20.67
C ASP A 83 -12.28 17.07 -20.21
N ALA A 84 -11.88 16.94 -18.93
CA ALA A 84 -10.66 17.56 -18.41
C ALA A 84 -9.41 16.99 -19.09
N PHE A 85 -9.38 15.68 -19.35
CA PHE A 85 -8.29 15.03 -20.07
C PHE A 85 -8.31 15.33 -21.57
N ASN A 86 -9.50 15.28 -22.19
CA ASN A 86 -9.66 15.52 -23.63
C ASN A 86 -9.33 16.97 -24.03
N SER A 87 -9.63 17.94 -23.16
CA SER A 87 -9.26 19.36 -23.36
C SER A 87 -7.81 19.67 -22.94
N HIS A 88 -7.06 18.66 -22.50
CA HIS A 88 -5.72 18.82 -21.93
C HIS A 88 -5.65 19.80 -20.77
N ALA A 89 -6.75 20.00 -20.01
CA ALA A 89 -6.77 20.88 -18.84
C ALA A 89 -5.98 20.30 -17.65
N VAL A 90 -5.90 18.97 -17.57
CA VAL A 90 -5.24 18.25 -16.47
C VAL A 90 -4.33 17.13 -17.00
N ASP A 91 -3.32 16.79 -16.20
CA ASP A 91 -2.39 15.70 -16.45
C ASP A 91 -2.70 14.48 -15.57
N LEU A 92 -3.24 14.73 -14.38
CA LEU A 92 -3.54 13.74 -13.34
C LEU A 92 -4.96 13.91 -12.80
N TRP A 93 -5.54 12.81 -12.32
CA TRP A 93 -6.71 12.81 -11.44
C TRP A 93 -6.50 11.82 -10.31
N PRO A 94 -6.72 12.21 -9.05
CA PRO A 94 -6.19 11.44 -7.94
C PRO A 94 -6.97 10.16 -7.65
N GLY A 95 -8.29 10.15 -7.87
CA GLY A 95 -9.15 9.02 -7.52
C GLY A 95 -10.15 8.69 -8.61
N VAL A 96 -9.84 7.70 -9.45
CA VAL A 96 -10.72 7.23 -10.51
C VAL A 96 -10.73 5.71 -10.56
N SER A 97 -11.90 5.10 -10.67
CA SER A 97 -12.03 3.68 -10.98
C SER A 97 -11.65 3.41 -12.44
N PRO A 98 -10.65 2.54 -12.71
CA PRO A 98 -10.30 2.17 -14.07
C PRO A 98 -11.47 1.51 -14.80
N ASN A 99 -11.66 1.84 -16.08
CA ASN A 99 -12.61 1.16 -16.95
C ASN A 99 -12.05 1.01 -18.37
N ALA A 100 -12.65 0.12 -19.17
CA ALA A 100 -12.15 -0.20 -20.50
C ALA A 100 -12.09 1.01 -21.44
N ARG A 101 -13.08 1.92 -21.37
CA ARG A 101 -13.13 3.15 -22.16
C ARG A 101 -11.95 4.08 -21.85
N ARG A 102 -11.69 4.36 -20.56
CA ARG A 102 -10.62 5.28 -20.13
C ARG A 102 -9.23 4.73 -20.38
N ARG A 103 -9.04 3.41 -20.34
CA ARG A 103 -7.76 2.77 -20.71
C ARG A 103 -7.35 3.00 -22.17
N GLN A 104 -8.26 3.46 -23.02
CA GLN A 104 -7.94 3.81 -24.42
C GLN A 104 -7.16 5.13 -24.54
N PHE A 105 -7.28 6.04 -23.57
CA PHE A 105 -6.67 7.38 -23.66
C PHE A 105 -5.90 7.81 -22.39
N ALA A 106 -6.02 7.08 -21.28
CA ALA A 106 -5.37 7.39 -20.02
C ALA A 106 -4.71 6.16 -19.39
N GLN A 107 -3.71 6.41 -18.55
CA GLN A 107 -3.00 5.42 -17.75
C GLN A 107 -3.50 5.42 -16.31
N PHE A 108 -3.43 4.27 -15.66
CA PHE A 108 -3.87 4.10 -14.27
C PHE A 108 -2.76 3.46 -13.44
N THR A 109 -2.58 3.95 -12.23
CA THR A 109 -1.74 3.27 -11.22
C THR A 109 -2.48 2.06 -10.64
N GLU A 110 -1.78 1.24 -9.87
CA GLU A 110 -2.47 0.38 -8.91
C GLU A 110 -3.34 1.23 -7.96
N PRO A 111 -4.49 0.72 -7.51
CA PRO A 111 -5.33 1.45 -6.58
C PRO A 111 -4.61 1.81 -5.29
N TRP A 112 -4.91 2.98 -4.75
CA TRP A 112 -4.36 3.47 -3.49
C TRP A 112 -5.45 3.75 -2.45
N LEU A 113 -6.70 3.92 -2.89
CA LEU A 113 -7.84 4.15 -2.01
C LEU A 113 -8.99 3.22 -2.38
N THR A 114 -9.68 2.70 -1.35
CA THR A 114 -10.90 1.91 -1.53
C THR A 114 -12.07 2.62 -0.88
N ASN A 115 -13.19 2.68 -1.59
CA ASN A 115 -14.47 3.16 -1.09
C ASN A 115 -15.35 1.97 -0.76
N GLY A 116 -15.92 1.96 0.45
CA GLY A 116 -17.11 1.18 0.76
C GLY A 116 -18.37 2.00 0.47
N PHE A 117 -19.49 1.31 0.28
CA PHE A 117 -20.79 1.94 0.02
C PHE A 117 -21.78 1.64 1.12
N VAL A 118 -22.73 2.55 1.28
CA VAL A 118 -23.73 2.55 2.34
C VAL A 118 -25.08 2.94 1.76
N LEU A 119 -26.12 2.31 2.27
CA LEU A 119 -27.48 2.71 2.04
C LEU A 119 -27.95 3.57 3.20
N VAL A 120 -28.47 4.75 2.89
CA VAL A 120 -28.86 5.77 3.86
C VAL A 120 -30.36 5.98 3.78
N SER A 121 -31.07 5.85 4.89
CA SER A 121 -32.53 6.00 4.96
C SER A 121 -32.93 6.77 6.21
N LEU A 122 -34.20 7.19 6.30
CA LEU A 122 -34.73 7.79 7.52
C LEU A 122 -34.81 6.74 8.63
N LYS A 123 -34.36 7.09 9.84
CA LYS A 123 -34.39 6.19 11.01
C LYS A 123 -35.82 5.78 11.38
N ASP A 124 -36.77 6.68 11.16
CA ASP A 124 -38.18 6.50 11.49
C ASP A 124 -38.93 5.64 10.47
N SER A 125 -38.30 5.31 9.33
CA SER A 125 -38.84 4.31 8.40
C SER A 125 -38.63 2.88 8.95
N PRO A 126 -39.52 1.93 8.61
CA PRO A 126 -39.35 0.53 8.98
C PRO A 126 -37.96 0.00 8.60
N PRO A 127 -37.28 -0.76 9.49
CA PRO A 127 -35.99 -1.35 9.15
C PRO A 127 -36.17 -2.34 8.00
N ARG A 128 -35.41 -2.10 6.92
CA ARG A 128 -35.42 -2.94 5.72
C ARG A 128 -34.09 -3.67 5.62
N VAL A 129 -34.15 -4.98 5.46
CA VAL A 129 -33.00 -5.79 5.03
C VAL A 129 -32.89 -5.74 3.51
N ALA A 130 -31.81 -6.29 2.95
CA ALA A 130 -31.51 -6.32 1.51
C ALA A 130 -32.72 -6.54 0.58
N ALA A 131 -33.57 -7.54 0.85
CA ALA A 131 -34.76 -7.85 0.04
C ALA A 131 -35.92 -6.86 0.25
N GLY A 132 -35.92 -6.14 1.38
CA GLY A 132 -36.93 -5.14 1.75
C GLY A 132 -36.81 -3.80 1.01
N TRP A 133 -35.82 -3.67 0.11
CA TRP A 133 -35.64 -2.48 -0.74
C TRP A 133 -36.25 -2.65 -2.14
N ASN A 134 -36.73 -3.85 -2.50
CA ASN A 134 -37.34 -4.09 -3.80
C ASN A 134 -38.57 -3.21 -4.02
N GLY A 135 -38.64 -2.54 -5.18
CA GLY A 135 -39.73 -1.63 -5.53
C GLY A 135 -39.59 -0.22 -4.93
N GLU A 136 -38.72 -0.03 -3.94
CA GLU A 136 -38.46 1.28 -3.35
C GLU A 136 -37.60 2.16 -4.25
N LYS A 137 -37.86 3.47 -4.24
CA LYS A 137 -37.04 4.41 -5.01
C LYS A 137 -35.70 4.66 -4.32
N ILE A 138 -34.59 4.37 -4.99
CA ILE A 138 -33.23 4.53 -4.47
C ILE A 138 -32.55 5.70 -5.18
N ALA A 139 -32.11 6.69 -4.40
CA ALA A 139 -31.33 7.82 -4.90
C ALA A 139 -29.86 7.43 -5.07
N ILE A 140 -29.27 7.86 -6.19
CA ILE A 140 -27.84 7.75 -6.48
C ILE A 140 -27.35 9.07 -7.06
N ARG A 141 -26.06 9.39 -6.87
CA ARG A 141 -25.41 10.33 -7.76
C ARG A 141 -25.34 9.69 -9.15
N ASP A 142 -25.76 10.44 -10.16
CA ASP A 142 -25.72 9.98 -11.53
C ASP A 142 -24.29 9.60 -11.94
N GLY A 143 -24.17 8.44 -12.58
CA GLY A 143 -22.87 7.90 -12.97
C GLY A 143 -22.87 6.38 -13.14
N PRO A 144 -22.03 5.87 -14.05
CA PRO A 144 -22.10 4.48 -14.51
C PRO A 144 -21.82 3.44 -13.41
N PHE A 145 -20.92 3.75 -12.48
CA PHE A 145 -20.59 2.83 -11.39
C PHE A 145 -21.77 2.65 -10.42
N LEU A 146 -22.34 3.76 -9.92
CA LEU A 146 -23.44 3.71 -8.96
C LEU A 146 -24.73 3.19 -9.60
N GLU A 147 -24.99 3.51 -10.87
CA GLU A 147 -26.11 2.93 -11.59
C GLU A 147 -25.98 1.41 -11.73
N SER A 148 -24.82 0.92 -12.16
CA SER A 148 -24.56 -0.52 -12.26
C SER A 148 -24.66 -1.21 -10.89
N ALA A 149 -24.07 -0.62 -9.86
CA ALA A 149 -24.14 -1.13 -8.49
C ALA A 149 -25.57 -1.19 -7.96
N ALA A 150 -26.36 -0.13 -8.17
CA ALA A 150 -27.75 -0.07 -7.74
C ALA A 150 -28.62 -1.09 -8.50
N ARG A 151 -28.45 -1.22 -9.83
CA ARG A 151 -29.17 -2.21 -10.64
C ARG A 151 -28.84 -3.64 -10.27
N SER A 152 -27.56 -3.91 -9.97
CA SER A 152 -27.13 -5.24 -9.51
C SER A 152 -27.69 -5.56 -8.12
N ARG A 153 -27.70 -4.59 -7.20
CA ARG A 153 -28.07 -4.81 -5.80
C ARG A 153 -29.57 -4.72 -5.52
N PHE A 154 -30.28 -3.92 -6.30
CA PHE A 154 -31.71 -3.57 -6.16
C PHE A 154 -32.40 -3.60 -7.54
N PRO A 155 -32.49 -4.77 -8.20
CA PRO A 155 -32.91 -4.86 -9.60
C PRO A 155 -34.35 -4.38 -9.85
N SER A 156 -35.24 -4.53 -8.86
CA SER A 156 -36.66 -4.15 -8.97
C SER A 156 -36.95 -2.72 -8.50
N SER A 157 -35.92 -1.94 -8.15
CA SER A 157 -36.08 -0.62 -7.56
C SER A 157 -35.92 0.50 -8.60
N PRO A 158 -36.85 1.47 -8.69
CA PRO A 158 -36.64 2.65 -9.50
C PRO A 158 -35.47 3.49 -8.94
N LEU A 159 -34.73 4.17 -9.81
CA LEU A 159 -33.60 5.00 -9.43
C LEU A 159 -33.98 6.49 -9.52
N TYR A 160 -33.67 7.24 -8.47
CA TYR A 160 -33.63 8.70 -8.50
C TYR A 160 -32.19 9.13 -8.82
N ARG A 161 -32.00 9.85 -9.93
CA ARG A 161 -30.67 10.31 -10.36
C ARG A 161 -30.45 11.75 -9.92
N ALA A 162 -29.55 11.95 -8.96
CA ALA A 162 -29.14 13.27 -8.50
C ALA A 162 -27.83 13.71 -9.20
N SER A 163 -27.65 15.01 -9.38
CA SER A 163 -26.41 15.56 -9.96
C SER A 163 -25.21 15.49 -9.00
N SER A 164 -25.44 15.39 -7.69
CA SER A 164 -24.39 15.33 -6.67
C SER A 164 -24.70 14.32 -5.56
N ARG A 165 -23.71 14.05 -4.69
CA ARG A 165 -23.89 13.15 -3.52
C ARG A 165 -24.81 13.77 -2.48
N GLU A 166 -24.65 15.07 -2.28
CA GLU A 166 -25.51 15.90 -1.44
C GLU A 166 -26.95 15.85 -1.96
N GLY A 167 -27.16 16.02 -3.27
CA GLY A 167 -28.49 15.93 -3.88
C GLY A 167 -29.15 14.56 -3.68
N ALA A 168 -28.39 13.46 -3.76
CA ALA A 168 -28.92 12.12 -3.49
C ALA A 168 -29.37 11.98 -2.03
N LEU A 169 -28.60 12.52 -1.08
CA LEU A 169 -28.96 12.51 0.34
C LEU A 169 -30.16 13.43 0.63
N GLN A 170 -30.22 14.61 0.01
CA GLN A 170 -31.35 15.54 0.11
C GLN A 170 -32.66 14.90 -0.37
N ALA A 171 -32.63 14.12 -1.45
CA ALA A 171 -33.79 13.41 -1.95
C ALA A 171 -34.39 12.44 -0.90
N VAL A 172 -33.56 11.85 -0.03
CA VAL A 172 -34.04 11.02 1.09
C VAL A 172 -34.68 11.87 2.17
N CYS A 173 -34.03 12.97 2.55
CA CYS A 173 -34.55 13.84 3.61
C CYS A 173 -35.85 14.54 3.22
N ARG A 174 -36.06 14.81 1.92
CA ARG A 174 -37.31 15.36 1.37
C ARG A 174 -38.39 14.30 1.09
N GLY A 175 -38.09 13.02 1.31
CA GLY A 175 -39.01 11.91 1.02
C GLY A 175 -39.22 11.61 -0.47
N GLU A 176 -38.39 12.16 -1.36
CA GLU A 176 -38.45 11.90 -2.80
C GLU A 176 -37.94 10.50 -3.17
N ALA A 177 -37.03 9.97 -2.34
CA ALA A 177 -36.50 8.61 -2.39
C ALA A 177 -36.54 7.96 -0.99
N ALA A 178 -36.72 6.63 -0.95
CA ALA A 178 -36.77 5.89 0.30
C ALA A 178 -35.38 5.71 0.93
N ALA A 179 -34.34 5.65 0.10
CA ALA A 179 -32.96 5.59 0.54
C ALA A 179 -32.00 6.15 -0.52
N ALA A 180 -30.78 6.48 -0.11
CA ALA A 180 -29.68 6.87 -0.97
C ALA A 180 -28.55 5.85 -0.89
N LEU A 181 -28.06 5.41 -2.04
CA LEU A 181 -26.83 4.63 -2.14
C LEU A 181 -25.66 5.58 -2.41
N THR A 182 -24.72 5.67 -1.48
CA THR A 182 -23.56 6.57 -1.56
C THR A 182 -22.31 5.95 -0.93
N GLU A 183 -21.16 6.59 -1.10
CA GLU A 183 -19.90 6.19 -0.47
C GLU A 183 -19.94 6.41 1.05
N LEU A 184 -19.42 5.46 1.82
CA LEU A 184 -19.40 5.56 3.28
C LEU A 184 -18.61 6.78 3.76
N ARG A 185 -17.46 7.06 3.13
CA ARG A 185 -16.59 8.18 3.51
C ARG A 185 -17.22 9.56 3.26
N PHE A 186 -18.16 9.68 2.33
CA PHE A 186 -18.92 10.91 2.16
C PHE A 186 -19.77 11.23 3.40
N LEU A 187 -20.22 10.21 4.13
CA LEU A 187 -21.02 10.41 5.34
C LEU A 187 -20.23 10.96 6.52
N ASP A 188 -18.91 10.78 6.56
CA ASP A 188 -18.06 11.33 7.63
C ASP A 188 -18.21 12.86 7.72
N VAL A 189 -18.37 13.53 6.56
CA VAL A 189 -18.62 14.97 6.48
C VAL A 189 -20.11 15.30 6.43
N ALA A 190 -20.90 14.57 5.64
CA ALA A 190 -22.31 14.90 5.42
C ALA A 190 -23.18 14.72 6.68
N ILE A 191 -22.71 13.98 7.69
CA ILE A 191 -23.41 13.84 8.97
C ILE A 191 -23.13 15.01 9.91
N LEU A 192 -21.93 15.59 9.83
CA LEU A 192 -21.49 16.74 10.62
C LEU A 192 -22.01 18.05 10.03
N ASP A 193 -21.85 18.22 8.72
CA ASP A 193 -22.41 19.33 7.95
C ASP A 193 -23.55 18.82 7.08
N ARG A 194 -24.76 18.89 7.63
CA ARG A 194 -25.96 18.30 7.01
C ARG A 194 -26.38 19.13 5.80
N PRO A 195 -26.62 18.50 4.64
CA PRO A 195 -27.10 19.24 3.48
C PRO A 195 -28.51 19.77 3.74
N ALA A 196 -28.87 20.85 3.05
CA ALA A 196 -30.14 21.54 3.24
C ALA A 196 -31.36 20.59 3.14
N GLY A 197 -32.22 20.60 4.15
CA GLY A 197 -33.37 19.71 4.32
C GLY A 197 -33.09 18.45 5.16
N CYS A 198 -31.84 18.19 5.56
CA CYS A 198 -31.45 17.06 6.41
C CYS A 198 -31.08 17.45 7.85
N GLU A 199 -31.26 18.72 8.24
CA GLU A 199 -30.68 19.33 9.44
C GLU A 199 -31.13 18.65 10.74
N THR A 200 -32.42 18.30 10.83
CA THR A 200 -33.02 17.66 12.02
C THR A 200 -33.28 16.17 11.84
N THR A 201 -32.86 15.61 10.70
CA THR A 201 -33.30 14.29 10.26
C THR A 201 -32.41 13.19 10.82
N ARG A 202 -33.03 12.23 11.52
CA ARG A 202 -32.33 11.03 11.99
C ARG A 202 -32.17 10.05 10.84
N LEU A 203 -30.94 9.67 10.54
CA LEU A 203 -30.62 8.70 9.49
C LEU A 203 -30.27 7.33 10.07
N ARG A 204 -30.61 6.30 9.32
CA ARG A 204 -30.12 4.93 9.49
C ARG A 204 -29.13 4.63 8.37
N LEU A 205 -27.94 4.18 8.76
CA LEU A 205 -26.87 3.78 7.86
C LEU A 205 -26.81 2.26 7.79
N GLN A 206 -26.82 1.72 6.58
CA GLN A 206 -26.67 0.28 6.33
C GLN A 206 -25.49 0.06 5.37
N PRO A 207 -24.28 -0.21 5.89
CA PRO A 207 -23.13 -0.55 5.05
C PRO A 207 -23.43 -1.76 4.16
N LEU A 208 -23.01 -1.70 2.91
CA LEU A 208 -23.20 -2.78 1.94
C LEU A 208 -21.90 -3.58 1.78
N ALA A 209 -21.77 -4.63 2.58
CA ALA A 209 -20.61 -5.51 2.55
C ALA A 209 -20.32 -6.02 1.12
N GLY A 210 -19.04 -6.00 0.74
CA GLY A 210 -18.57 -6.44 -0.58
C GLY A 210 -18.79 -5.43 -1.71
N LEU A 211 -19.66 -4.43 -1.56
CA LEU A 211 -19.79 -3.36 -2.53
C LEU A 211 -18.69 -2.33 -2.29
N THR A 212 -17.64 -2.41 -3.11
CA THR A 212 -16.48 -1.52 -3.02
C THR A 212 -16.09 -0.96 -4.38
N SER A 213 -15.42 0.20 -4.35
CA SER A 213 -14.78 0.79 -5.52
C SER A 213 -13.31 1.07 -5.21
N ARG A 214 -12.43 0.61 -6.09
CA ARG A 214 -10.99 0.85 -5.99
C ARG A 214 -10.62 2.04 -6.86
N LEU A 215 -9.95 3.02 -6.25
CA LEU A 215 -9.56 4.27 -6.87
C LEU A 215 -8.06 4.26 -7.15
N SER A 216 -7.73 4.56 -8.40
CA SER A 216 -6.36 4.71 -8.90
C SER A 216 -6.10 6.17 -9.27
N ILE A 217 -4.82 6.54 -9.34
CA ILE A 217 -4.42 7.79 -9.99
C ILE A 217 -4.59 7.57 -11.50
N MET A 218 -5.41 8.38 -12.14
CA MET A 218 -5.54 8.44 -13.59
C MET A 218 -4.57 9.50 -14.12
N SER A 219 -3.91 9.23 -15.25
CA SER A 219 -2.90 10.12 -15.81
C SER A 219 -2.90 10.11 -17.33
N THR A 220 -2.41 11.19 -17.93
CA THR A 220 -2.04 11.18 -19.35
C THR A 220 -0.89 10.20 -19.56
N PRO A 221 -0.71 9.62 -20.77
CA PRO A 221 0.44 8.76 -21.05
C PRO A 221 1.80 9.42 -20.72
N ALA A 222 1.92 10.72 -20.92
CA ALA A 222 3.12 11.49 -20.60
C ALA A 222 3.36 11.63 -19.08
N ALA A 223 2.30 11.78 -18.28
CA ALA A 223 2.39 11.92 -16.82
C ALA A 223 2.45 10.57 -16.07
N ALA A 224 2.27 9.44 -16.76
CA ALA A 224 2.21 8.12 -16.15
C ALA A 224 3.43 7.75 -15.27
N PRO A 225 4.70 8.04 -15.67
CA PRO A 225 5.84 7.77 -14.80
C PRO A 225 5.80 8.58 -13.49
N ALA A 226 5.32 9.82 -13.54
CA ALA A 226 5.15 10.65 -12.35
C ALA A 226 4.01 10.14 -11.47
N ALA A 227 2.89 9.73 -12.06
CA ALA A 227 1.77 9.13 -11.34
C ALA A 227 2.19 7.86 -10.57
N GLN A 228 3.02 7.00 -11.19
CA GLN A 228 3.54 5.80 -10.51
C GLN A 228 4.47 6.16 -9.34
N ARG A 229 5.35 7.15 -9.50
CA ARG A 229 6.20 7.62 -8.39
C ARG A 229 5.37 8.18 -7.24
N ILE A 230 4.33 8.96 -7.52
CA ILE A 230 3.39 9.44 -6.50
C ILE A 230 2.73 8.25 -5.80
N ARG A 231 2.24 7.27 -6.57
CA ARG A 231 1.64 6.04 -6.01
C ARG A 231 2.59 5.30 -5.09
N GLU A 232 3.85 5.11 -5.47
CA GLU A 232 4.87 4.46 -4.63
C GLU A 232 5.13 5.25 -3.34
N GLN A 233 5.09 6.58 -3.38
CA GLN A 233 5.22 7.38 -2.17
C GLN A 233 4.00 7.26 -1.26
N ILE A 234 2.80 7.05 -1.80
CA ILE A 234 1.61 6.74 -0.97
C ILE A 234 1.82 5.44 -0.18
N ASP A 235 2.44 4.40 -0.78
CA ASP A 235 2.77 3.18 -0.02
C ASP A 235 3.74 3.47 1.13
N ARG A 236 4.70 4.37 0.92
CA ARG A 236 5.66 4.76 1.98
C ARG A 236 4.99 5.59 3.08
N LEU A 237 4.07 6.49 2.73
CA LEU A 237 3.25 7.22 3.70
C LEU A 237 2.40 6.25 4.54
N ALA A 238 1.88 5.18 3.93
CA ALA A 238 1.14 4.16 4.66
C ALA A 238 2.05 3.29 5.55
N ALA A 239 3.31 3.10 5.18
CA ALA A 239 4.26 2.29 5.93
C ALA A 239 4.85 2.99 7.15
N ASP A 240 4.85 4.32 7.17
CA ASP A 240 5.45 5.12 8.26
C ASP A 240 4.43 5.89 9.12
N GLY A 241 3.14 5.57 8.97
CA GLY A 241 2.04 6.18 9.75
C GLY A 241 1.51 7.50 9.19
N THR A 242 2.25 8.19 8.33
CA THR A 242 1.85 9.53 7.80
C THR A 242 0.48 9.49 7.12
N PHE A 243 0.14 8.40 6.42
CA PHE A 243 -1.19 8.25 5.80
C PHE A 243 -2.31 8.19 6.83
N ALA A 244 -2.09 7.54 7.98
CA ALA A 244 -3.06 7.48 9.07
C ALA A 244 -3.22 8.85 9.74
N ASP A 245 -2.12 9.58 9.97
CA ASP A 245 -2.15 10.95 10.49
C ASP A 245 -2.96 11.90 9.57
N ILE A 246 -2.80 11.75 8.25
CA ILE A 246 -3.61 12.51 7.29
C ILE A 246 -5.09 12.09 7.39
N LEU A 247 -5.40 10.81 7.55
CA LEU A 247 -6.78 10.34 7.73
C LEU A 247 -7.43 10.91 9.00
N GLU A 248 -6.69 11.06 10.10
CA GLU A 248 -7.21 11.62 11.37
C GLU A 248 -7.81 13.02 11.19
N HIS A 249 -7.21 13.85 10.34
CA HIS A 249 -7.71 15.20 10.07
C HIS A 249 -9.06 15.22 9.35
N TRP A 250 -9.36 14.18 8.56
CA TRP A 250 -10.50 14.17 7.63
C TRP A 250 -11.60 13.17 7.99
N SER A 251 -11.30 12.13 8.78
CA SER A 251 -12.27 11.09 9.15
C SER A 251 -11.94 10.49 10.51
N ALA A 252 -12.73 10.87 11.52
CA ALA A 252 -12.62 10.32 12.86
C ALA A 252 -12.91 8.80 12.92
N PHE A 253 -13.74 8.27 12.01
CA PHE A 253 -14.09 6.85 12.00
C PHE A 253 -13.09 6.00 11.22
N SER A 254 -12.55 6.51 10.11
CA SER A 254 -11.59 5.77 9.29
C SER A 254 -10.17 5.75 9.87
N SER A 255 -9.80 6.73 10.70
CA SER A 255 -8.47 6.79 11.31
C SER A 255 -8.28 5.74 12.40
N VAL A 256 -9.29 5.50 13.24
CA VAL A 256 -9.22 4.50 14.33
C VAL A 256 -9.04 3.09 13.77
N ASP A 257 -9.74 2.74 12.70
CA ASP A 257 -9.57 1.46 12.01
C ASP A 257 -8.16 1.36 11.38
N ALA A 258 -7.64 2.46 10.82
CA ALA A 258 -6.31 2.50 10.23
C ALA A 258 -5.21 2.26 11.28
N HIS A 259 -5.27 2.94 12.43
CA HIS A 259 -4.34 2.72 13.54
C HIS A 259 -4.45 1.31 14.11
N SER A 260 -5.67 0.76 14.24
CA SER A 260 -5.87 -0.62 14.69
C SER A 260 -5.18 -1.64 13.75
N ILE A 261 -5.26 -1.43 12.43
CA ILE A 261 -4.58 -2.28 11.43
C ILE A 261 -3.06 -2.10 11.50
N GLU A 262 -2.57 -0.87 11.70
CA GLU A 262 -1.15 -0.59 11.86
C GLU A 262 -0.57 -1.28 13.09
N GLU A 263 -1.24 -1.17 14.23
CA GLU A 263 -0.86 -1.85 15.46
C GLU A 263 -0.81 -3.37 15.28
N LEU A 264 -1.81 -3.95 14.60
CA LEU A 264 -1.85 -5.37 14.27
C LEU A 264 -0.67 -5.80 13.37
N LYS A 265 -0.41 -5.06 12.28
CA LYS A 265 0.74 -5.34 11.38
C LYS A 265 2.09 -5.18 12.08
N GLY A 266 2.22 -4.18 12.94
CA GLY A 266 3.40 -3.97 13.77
C GLY A 266 3.61 -5.13 14.74
N ALA A 267 2.54 -5.63 15.34
CA ALA A 267 2.56 -6.80 16.22
C ALA A 267 2.95 -8.09 15.47
N GLU A 268 2.41 -8.34 14.28
CA GLU A 268 2.79 -9.49 13.44
C GLU A 268 4.28 -9.45 13.06
N THR A 269 4.78 -8.28 12.67
CA THR A 269 6.19 -8.09 12.31
C THR A 269 7.11 -8.36 13.51
N ARG A 270 6.79 -7.78 14.67
CA ARG A 270 7.51 -8.06 15.93
C ARG A 270 7.48 -9.54 16.28
N ASN A 271 6.32 -10.19 16.17
CA ASN A 271 6.17 -11.60 16.48
C ASN A 271 7.02 -12.47 15.54
N ARG A 272 7.07 -12.15 14.25
CA ARG A 272 7.97 -12.79 13.28
C ARG A 272 9.44 -12.63 13.64
N ILE A 273 9.86 -11.42 14.03
CA ILE A 273 11.23 -11.15 14.49
C ILE A 273 11.57 -11.97 15.73
N TYR A 274 10.67 -12.01 16.73
CA TYR A 274 10.87 -12.80 17.94
C TYR A 274 10.91 -14.30 17.65
N ALA A 275 10.03 -14.81 16.79
CA ALA A 275 10.06 -16.21 16.36
C ALA A 275 11.38 -16.56 15.65
N GLY A 276 11.87 -15.68 14.77
CA GLY A 276 13.16 -15.84 14.10
C GLY A 276 14.34 -15.81 15.07
N ALA A 277 14.34 -14.88 16.03
CA ALA A 277 15.35 -14.79 17.07
C ALA A 277 15.36 -16.03 17.99
N LEU A 278 14.18 -16.53 18.36
CA LEU A 278 14.02 -17.76 19.14
C LEU A 278 14.57 -18.97 18.38
N LEU A 279 14.22 -19.11 17.09
CA LEU A 279 14.73 -20.18 16.24
C LEU A 279 16.26 -20.12 16.12
N ALA A 280 16.82 -18.94 15.89
CA ALA A 280 18.27 -18.74 15.85
C ALA A 280 18.92 -19.11 17.20
N GLY A 281 18.33 -18.69 18.32
CA GLY A 281 18.75 -19.08 19.66
C GLY A 281 18.76 -20.60 19.86
N LEU A 282 17.67 -21.28 19.49
CA LEU A 282 17.59 -22.74 19.57
C LEU A 282 18.62 -23.46 18.69
N LEU A 283 18.88 -22.96 17.47
CA LEU A 283 19.91 -23.50 16.58
C LEU A 283 21.31 -23.30 17.15
N THR A 284 21.61 -22.14 17.72
CA THR A 284 22.90 -21.89 18.37
C THR A 284 23.10 -22.80 19.59
N LEU A 285 22.06 -22.98 20.42
CA LEU A 285 22.11 -23.90 21.56
C LEU A 285 22.32 -25.34 21.10
N ALA A 286 21.60 -25.79 20.07
CA ALA A 286 21.76 -27.12 19.50
C ALA A 286 23.18 -27.34 18.96
N ALA A 287 23.76 -26.33 18.30
CA ALA A 287 25.14 -26.39 17.82
C ALA A 287 26.15 -26.48 18.97
N VAL A 288 25.98 -25.69 20.03
CA VAL A 288 26.83 -25.75 21.23
C VAL A 288 26.73 -27.11 21.90
N VAL A 289 25.52 -27.64 22.09
CA VAL A 289 25.30 -28.98 22.66
C VAL A 289 25.94 -30.05 21.78
N PHE A 290 25.79 -29.96 20.46
CA PHE A 290 26.41 -30.90 19.52
C PHE A 290 27.94 -30.87 19.61
N LEU A 291 28.56 -29.67 19.61
CA LEU A 291 30.00 -29.51 19.75
C LEU A 291 30.50 -30.03 21.11
N TYR A 292 29.76 -29.74 22.18
CA TYR A 292 30.06 -30.24 23.53
C TYR A 292 30.04 -31.76 23.58
N LEU A 293 28.98 -32.40 23.06
CA LEU A 293 28.87 -33.86 23.01
C LEU A 293 29.99 -34.48 22.18
N ARG A 294 30.37 -33.86 21.06
CA ARG A 294 31.45 -34.34 20.20
C ARG A 294 32.82 -34.23 20.86
N ALA A 295 33.09 -33.11 21.52
CA ALA A 295 34.32 -32.90 22.30
C ALA A 295 34.42 -33.92 23.45
N ASN A 296 33.31 -34.14 24.16
CA ASN A 296 33.29 -35.09 25.28
C ASN A 296 33.50 -36.54 24.80
N ALA A 297 32.90 -36.93 23.66
CA ALA A 297 33.15 -38.23 23.04
C ALA A 297 34.61 -38.38 22.56
N ALA A 298 35.22 -37.33 21.99
CA ALA A 298 36.62 -37.34 21.60
C ALA A 298 37.55 -37.48 22.82
N ASN A 299 37.27 -36.78 23.91
CA ASN A 299 38.02 -36.89 25.16
C ASN A 299 37.96 -38.30 25.76
N ARG A 300 36.78 -38.95 25.72
CA ARG A 300 36.64 -40.36 26.16
C ARG A 300 37.49 -41.31 25.32
N ARG A 301 37.43 -41.18 23.98
CA ARG A 301 38.26 -41.99 23.06
C ARG A 301 39.76 -41.77 23.29
N ALA A 302 40.18 -40.53 23.53
CA ALA A 302 41.56 -40.21 23.83
C ALA A 302 42.01 -40.81 25.17
N GLY A 303 41.14 -40.79 26.20
CA GLY A 303 41.39 -41.43 27.48
C GLY A 303 41.55 -42.95 27.37
N GLU A 304 40.65 -43.61 26.64
CA GLU A 304 40.73 -45.06 26.36
C GLU A 304 42.00 -45.43 25.59
N ALA A 305 42.33 -44.68 24.53
CA ALA A 305 43.55 -44.89 23.75
C ALA A 305 44.82 -44.72 24.60
N ARG A 306 44.82 -43.74 25.52
CA ARG A 306 45.93 -43.51 26.44
C ARG A 306 46.09 -44.64 27.44
N ALA A 307 44.99 -45.16 28.00
CA ALA A 307 45.02 -46.30 28.91
C ALA A 307 45.56 -47.58 28.22
N ILE A 308 45.16 -47.82 26.97
CA ILE A 308 45.69 -48.93 26.16
C ILE A 308 47.19 -48.75 25.90
N ALA A 309 47.63 -47.53 25.58
CA ALA A 309 49.05 -47.25 25.35
C ALA A 309 49.89 -47.41 26.64
N GLU A 310 49.39 -46.95 27.78
CA GLU A 310 50.06 -47.07 29.08
C GLU A 310 50.18 -48.54 29.51
N THR A 311 49.12 -49.34 29.36
CA THR A 311 49.16 -50.79 29.66
C THR A 311 50.10 -51.55 28.73
N ALA A 312 50.12 -51.24 27.42
CA ALA A 312 51.06 -51.83 26.47
C ALA A 312 52.52 -51.45 26.79
N SER A 313 52.77 -50.20 27.20
CA SER A 313 54.09 -49.73 27.61
C SER A 313 54.56 -50.41 28.90
N ALA A 314 53.68 -50.54 29.89
CA ALA A 314 53.97 -51.25 31.14
C ALA A 314 54.28 -52.74 30.90
N ALA A 315 53.50 -53.41 30.05
CA ALA A 315 53.75 -54.79 29.66
C ALA A 315 55.09 -54.96 28.93
N LYS A 316 55.46 -54.01 28.07
CA LYS A 316 56.78 -53.99 27.41
C LYS A 316 57.92 -53.82 28.42
N THR A 317 57.78 -52.92 29.39
CA THR A 317 58.78 -52.73 30.45
C THR A 317 58.93 -53.97 31.33
N ASP A 318 57.82 -54.62 31.71
CA ASP A 318 57.83 -55.87 32.47
C ASP A 318 58.49 -57.01 31.68
N PHE A 319 58.19 -57.13 30.38
CA PHE A 319 58.84 -58.09 29.49
C PHE A 319 60.36 -57.86 29.40
N LEU A 320 60.79 -56.61 29.20
CA LEU A 320 62.22 -56.26 29.16
C LEU A 320 62.91 -56.53 30.49
N ALA A 321 62.24 -56.28 31.62
CA ALA A 321 62.76 -56.58 32.94
C ALA A 321 62.95 -58.09 33.16
N LYS A 322 61.96 -58.92 32.76
CA LYS A 322 62.05 -60.39 32.81
C LYS A 322 63.15 -60.95 31.90
N MET A 323 63.25 -60.46 30.67
CA MET A 323 64.33 -60.82 29.74
C MET A 323 65.71 -60.44 30.30
N SER A 324 65.85 -59.26 30.91
CA SER A 324 67.10 -58.84 31.54
C SER A 324 67.46 -59.70 32.76
N HIS A 325 66.47 -60.24 33.46
CA HIS A 325 66.69 -61.15 34.58
C HIS A 325 67.19 -62.51 34.08
N GLU A 326 66.56 -63.10 33.07
CA GLU A 326 66.99 -64.38 32.48
C GLU A 326 68.39 -64.32 31.86
N ILE A 327 68.77 -63.21 31.22
CA ILE A 327 70.13 -63.06 30.65
C ILE A 327 71.22 -62.93 31.73
N ARG A 328 70.87 -62.47 32.95
CA ARG A 328 71.83 -62.25 34.05
C ARG A 328 71.96 -63.43 35.03
N THR A 329 71.09 -64.43 34.93
CA THR A 329 71.15 -65.66 35.74
C THR A 329 71.06 -66.86 34.79
N PRO A 330 72.20 -67.46 34.38
CA PRO A 330 72.19 -68.63 33.49
C PRO A 330 71.62 -69.88 34.15
#